data_AF-B9STD8-F1
#
_entry.id   AF-B9STD8-F1
#
_cell.length_a   1.000
_cell.length_b   1.000
_cell.length_c   1.000
_cell.angle_alpha   90.00
_cell.angle_beta   90.00
_cell.angle_gamma   90.00
#
_symmetry.space_group_name_H-M   'P 1'
#
loop_
_entity.id
_entity.type
_entity.pdbx_description
1 polymer ?
#
loop_
_entity_poly.entity_id
_entity_poly.type
_entity_poly.pdbx_seq_one_letter_code
_entity_poly.pdbx_strand_id
1 'polypeptide(L)'
;MGSEAGLSKMANPGKATILALGKAFPHQLVMQEFLVDGYFKNTNCDDPELKQKLTRLCKTTTVKTRYVVMSEEILEKYPELAVEGLPTLKQRLDICNEAVTKMAIEASQKCIKNWGRPISDITHLVYVSSSEARLPGGDLHLARGLGLSPETQRVTLYFMGCSGGVSGLRIAKDIAENNPGSRVLLATSETTIIGFKPPSADRPYDLVGVALFGDGAGAMIIGTDPVSKTESPLFELHTAIQNFLPDTEKIIDGRLTEEGISFKLARELPHIIEDNIEGFCQKLMGVAGLTDKDYNKLFWAVHPGGPAILNRMEKRLDLFPEKLNASRRALMDYGNASSNTIVYVLEYMIEESLKMKEENVNNEWGLILAFGPGITFEGILARNLTV
;
A
#
# COMPACT_ATOMS: atom_id res chain seq x y z
N MET A 1 7.19 44.30 5.15
CA MET A 1 6.96 42.97 5.76
C MET A 1 6.41 42.06 4.68
N GLY A 2 7.29 41.35 4.00
CA GLY A 2 6.94 40.37 2.99
C GLY A 2 7.89 39.19 3.13
N SER A 3 7.42 37.99 2.78
CA SER A 3 8.18 36.74 2.59
C SER A 3 8.17 35.61 3.65
N GLU A 4 7.23 35.53 4.59
CA GLU A 4 7.06 34.26 5.35
C GLU A 4 6.26 33.18 4.58
N ALA A 5 5.34 33.57 3.69
CA ALA A 5 4.53 32.62 2.92
C ALA A 5 5.30 31.82 1.85
N GLY A 6 6.54 32.20 1.52
CA GLY A 6 7.37 31.52 0.52
C GLY A 6 8.26 30.41 1.07
N LEU A 7 8.48 30.37 2.38
CA LEU A 7 9.38 29.43 3.04
C LEU A 7 8.70 28.08 3.37
N SER A 8 7.37 28.02 3.47
CA SER A 8 6.65 26.78 3.85
C SER A 8 6.59 25.71 2.74
N LYS A 9 6.92 26.07 1.49
CA LYS A 9 6.88 25.16 0.33
C LYS A 9 8.21 24.51 -0.01
N MET A 10 9.29 24.93 0.65
CA MET A 10 10.61 24.36 0.41
C MET A 10 10.87 23.21 1.37
N ALA A 11 11.45 22.14 0.84
CA ALA A 11 11.97 21.06 1.67
C ALA A 11 13.08 21.59 2.58
N ASN A 12 13.06 21.18 3.83
CA ASN A 12 14.13 21.47 4.79
C ASN A 12 15.41 20.75 4.34
N PRO A 13 16.59 21.42 4.39
CA PRO A 13 17.86 20.80 4.04
C PRO A 13 18.09 19.49 4.77
N GLY A 14 18.52 18.46 4.03
CA GLY A 14 18.81 17.13 4.56
C GLY A 14 17.58 16.30 4.96
N LYS A 15 16.35 16.79 4.80
CA LYS A 15 15.14 15.98 5.02
C LYS A 15 14.77 15.19 3.77
N ALA A 16 14.40 13.92 3.94
CA ALA A 16 13.95 13.11 2.84
C ALA A 16 12.60 13.60 2.30
N THR A 17 12.47 13.59 0.98
CA THR A 17 11.25 13.99 0.28
C THR A 17 10.83 12.91 -0.69
N ILE A 18 9.52 12.75 -0.90
CA ILE A 18 8.97 11.99 -2.03
C ILE A 18 9.01 12.91 -3.25
N LEU A 19 9.75 12.52 -4.28
CA LEU A 19 9.99 13.30 -5.50
C LEU A 19 9.08 12.90 -6.66
N ALA A 20 8.62 11.65 -6.69
CA ALA A 20 7.73 11.14 -7.71
C ALA A 20 6.97 9.90 -7.23
N LEU A 21 5.83 9.64 -7.86
CA LEU A 21 5.00 8.44 -7.67
C LEU A 21 4.76 7.75 -9.01
N GLY A 22 4.53 6.44 -8.99
CA GLY A 22 4.07 5.65 -10.13
C GLY A 22 3.27 4.44 -9.69
N LYS A 23 2.37 3.97 -10.55
CA LYS A 23 1.52 2.80 -10.31
C LYS A 23 1.32 1.95 -11.56
N ALA A 24 1.16 0.65 -11.37
CA ALA A 24 0.83 -0.29 -12.44
C ALA A 24 -0.08 -1.40 -11.94
N PHE A 25 -0.77 -2.04 -12.88
CA PHE A 25 -1.83 -3.00 -12.62
C PHE A 25 -1.78 -4.13 -13.65
N PRO A 26 -2.24 -5.33 -13.33
CA PRO A 26 -2.45 -6.37 -14.34
C PRO A 26 -3.58 -5.95 -15.30
N HIS A 27 -3.70 -6.66 -16.43
CA HIS A 27 -4.65 -6.27 -17.48
C HIS A 27 -6.12 -6.52 -17.14
N GLN A 28 -6.40 -7.49 -16.27
CA GLN A 28 -7.78 -7.88 -15.96
C GLN A 28 -8.36 -6.96 -14.87
N LEU A 29 -9.43 -6.26 -15.23
CA LEU A 29 -10.26 -5.45 -14.35
C LEU A 29 -11.54 -6.23 -14.01
N VAL A 30 -11.84 -6.37 -12.73
CA VAL A 30 -13.06 -6.99 -12.21
C VAL A 30 -13.92 -5.91 -11.57
N MET A 31 -15.15 -5.76 -12.06
CA MET A 31 -16.17 -4.95 -11.40
C MET A 31 -16.70 -5.73 -10.19
N GLN A 32 -16.82 -5.07 -9.05
CA GLN A 32 -17.24 -5.70 -7.79
C GLN A 32 -18.62 -6.37 -7.90
N GLU A 33 -19.50 -5.86 -8.76
CA GLU A 33 -20.83 -6.42 -9.02
C GLU A 33 -20.78 -7.81 -9.70
N PHE A 34 -19.75 -8.11 -10.49
CA PHE A 34 -19.58 -9.40 -11.17
C PHE A 34 -18.67 -10.36 -10.40
N LEU A 35 -18.04 -9.90 -9.31
CA LEU A 35 -17.11 -10.71 -8.53
C LEU A 35 -17.76 -12.00 -8.04
N VAL A 36 -18.96 -11.93 -7.47
CA VAL A 36 -19.58 -13.08 -6.80
C VAL A 36 -19.81 -14.20 -7.79
N ASP A 37 -20.44 -13.90 -8.93
CA ASP A 37 -20.76 -14.90 -9.93
C ASP A 37 -19.48 -15.46 -10.59
N GLY A 38 -18.52 -14.59 -10.91
CA GLY A 38 -17.24 -15.01 -11.47
C GLY A 38 -16.45 -15.90 -10.50
N TYR A 39 -16.36 -15.53 -9.23
CA TYR A 39 -15.62 -16.29 -8.23
C TYR A 39 -16.24 -17.67 -7.99
N PHE A 40 -17.57 -17.76 -7.81
CA PHE A 40 -18.23 -19.05 -7.58
C PHE A 40 -18.18 -19.96 -8.82
N LYS A 41 -18.30 -19.40 -10.03
CA LYS A 41 -18.07 -20.13 -11.29
C LYS A 41 -16.64 -20.68 -11.34
N ASN A 42 -15.65 -19.82 -11.09
CA ASN A 42 -14.23 -20.16 -11.20
C ASN A 42 -13.76 -21.19 -10.17
N THR A 43 -14.42 -21.26 -9.01
CA THR A 43 -14.09 -22.22 -7.96
C THR A 43 -15.02 -23.43 -7.94
N ASN A 44 -15.91 -23.57 -8.92
CA ASN A 44 -16.91 -24.65 -9.01
C ASN A 44 -17.64 -24.91 -7.67
N CYS A 45 -18.07 -23.84 -7.01
CA CYS A 45 -18.78 -23.92 -5.73
C CYS A 45 -20.23 -23.44 -5.91
N ASP A 46 -21.18 -24.22 -5.40
CA ASP A 46 -22.62 -23.96 -5.50
C ASP A 46 -23.28 -23.68 -4.13
N ASP A 47 -22.49 -23.35 -3.10
CA ASP A 47 -23.02 -23.07 -1.76
C ASP A 47 -23.79 -21.73 -1.72
N PRO A 48 -25.11 -21.75 -1.52
CA PRO A 48 -25.94 -20.55 -1.55
C PRO A 48 -25.70 -19.62 -0.36
N GLU A 49 -25.31 -20.15 0.81
CA GLU A 49 -25.07 -19.34 2.01
C GLU A 49 -23.76 -18.56 1.87
N LEU A 50 -22.70 -19.22 1.39
CA LEU A 50 -21.42 -18.55 1.09
C LEU A 50 -21.60 -17.52 -0.02
N LYS A 51 -22.39 -17.82 -1.06
CA LYS A 51 -22.69 -16.88 -2.15
C LYS A 51 -23.43 -15.65 -1.65
N GLN A 52 -24.44 -15.84 -0.81
CA GLN A 52 -25.19 -14.73 -0.20
C GLN A 52 -24.29 -13.89 0.73
N LYS A 53 -23.41 -14.54 1.50
CA LYS A 53 -22.45 -13.86 2.37
C LYS A 53 -21.48 -13.01 1.57
N LEU A 54 -20.87 -13.54 0.51
CA LEU A 54 -19.96 -12.76 -0.35
C LEU A 54 -20.70 -11.60 -1.02
N THR A 55 -21.93 -11.81 -1.49
CA THR A 55 -22.78 -10.74 -2.05
C THR A 55 -22.98 -9.59 -1.06
N ARG A 56 -23.26 -9.91 0.22
CA ARG A 56 -23.38 -8.89 1.27
C ARG A 56 -22.05 -8.17 1.50
N LEU A 57 -20.95 -8.91 1.57
CA LEU A 57 -19.61 -8.32 1.76
C LEU A 57 -19.26 -7.36 0.62
N CYS A 58 -19.46 -7.76 -0.65
CA CYS A 58 -19.24 -6.91 -1.82
C CYS A 58 -20.00 -5.57 -1.74
N LYS A 59 -21.23 -5.56 -1.21
CA LYS A 59 -22.00 -4.32 -1.01
C LYS A 59 -21.44 -3.44 0.11
N THR A 60 -20.94 -4.04 1.19
CA THR A 60 -20.44 -3.30 2.36
C THR A 60 -18.98 -2.86 2.29
N THR A 61 -18.19 -3.45 1.38
CA THR A 61 -16.76 -3.14 1.25
C THR A 61 -16.48 -1.79 0.59
N THR A 62 -17.47 -1.17 -0.06
CA THR A 62 -17.36 0.08 -0.85
C THR A 62 -16.46 0.01 -2.09
N VAL A 63 -15.76 -1.11 -2.29
CA VAL A 63 -14.97 -1.40 -3.50
C VAL A 63 -15.90 -1.45 -4.71
N LYS A 64 -15.51 -0.77 -5.79
CA LYS A 64 -16.21 -0.79 -7.09
C LYS A 64 -15.46 -1.60 -8.12
N THR A 65 -14.14 -1.47 -8.14
CA THR A 65 -13.28 -2.13 -9.11
C THR A 65 -12.01 -2.65 -8.47
N ARG A 66 -11.46 -3.72 -9.04
CA ARG A 66 -10.17 -4.29 -8.67
C ARG A 66 -9.47 -4.84 -9.89
N TYR A 67 -8.16 -4.72 -9.90
CA TYR A 67 -7.34 -5.42 -10.87
C TYR A 67 -6.88 -6.76 -10.27
N VAL A 68 -6.82 -7.81 -11.08
CA VAL A 68 -6.38 -9.14 -10.64
C VAL A 68 -5.50 -9.78 -11.70
N VAL A 69 -4.53 -10.58 -11.26
CA VAL A 69 -3.76 -11.47 -12.13
C VAL A 69 -4.57 -12.73 -12.44
N MET A 70 -5.39 -13.18 -11.49
CA MET A 70 -6.20 -14.41 -11.63
C MET A 70 -7.20 -14.29 -12.78
N SER A 71 -7.15 -15.23 -13.71
CA SER A 71 -8.00 -15.31 -14.89
C SER A 71 -8.56 -16.72 -15.10
N GLU A 72 -9.59 -16.85 -15.95
CA GLU A 72 -10.10 -18.16 -16.37
C GLU A 72 -9.00 -18.97 -17.07
N GLU A 73 -8.16 -18.35 -17.91
CA GLU A 73 -7.04 -18.99 -18.59
C GLU A 73 -6.00 -19.59 -17.61
N ILE A 74 -5.73 -18.91 -16.50
CA ILE A 74 -4.85 -19.44 -15.45
C ILE A 74 -5.46 -20.67 -14.80
N LEU A 75 -6.77 -20.66 -14.53
CA LEU A 75 -7.46 -21.79 -13.92
C LEU A 75 -7.65 -22.97 -14.90
N GLU A 76 -7.77 -22.72 -16.20
CA GLU A 76 -7.73 -23.78 -17.21
C GLU A 76 -6.37 -24.46 -17.28
N LYS A 77 -5.29 -23.68 -17.15
CA LYS A 77 -3.91 -24.19 -17.14
C LYS A 77 -3.54 -24.88 -15.84
N TYR A 78 -4.04 -24.38 -14.71
CA TYR A 78 -3.75 -24.88 -13.36
C TYR A 78 -5.05 -25.09 -12.57
N PRO A 79 -5.90 -26.06 -12.96
CA PRO A 79 -7.19 -26.30 -12.33
C PRO A 79 -7.07 -26.67 -10.84
N GLU A 80 -5.93 -27.19 -10.41
CA GLU A 80 -5.64 -27.48 -9.01
C GLU A 80 -5.69 -26.24 -8.09
N LEU A 81 -5.53 -25.02 -8.64
CA LEU A 81 -5.63 -23.78 -7.85
C LEU A 81 -7.04 -23.49 -7.33
N ALA A 82 -8.06 -24.07 -7.98
CA ALA A 82 -9.47 -23.98 -7.57
C ALA A 82 -9.88 -25.10 -6.60
N VAL A 83 -8.97 -26.02 -6.25
CA VAL A 83 -9.25 -27.18 -5.41
C VAL A 83 -8.51 -27.05 -4.08
N GLU A 84 -9.25 -27.23 -2.99
CA GLU A 84 -8.70 -27.15 -1.64
C GLU A 84 -7.90 -28.41 -1.27
N GLY A 85 -6.85 -28.25 -0.46
CA GLY A 85 -6.07 -29.38 0.07
C GLY A 85 -4.99 -29.91 -0.87
N LEU A 86 -4.79 -29.29 -2.04
CA LEU A 86 -3.75 -29.69 -2.99
C LEU A 86 -2.48 -28.83 -2.87
N PRO A 87 -1.28 -29.44 -2.95
CA PRO A 87 -0.04 -28.69 -2.97
C PRO A 87 0.08 -27.87 -4.26
N THR A 88 -0.07 -26.56 -4.14
CA THR A 88 -0.16 -25.59 -5.25
C THR A 88 0.86 -24.46 -5.16
N LEU A 89 1.68 -24.44 -4.10
CA LEU A 89 2.65 -23.38 -3.85
C LEU A 89 3.58 -23.14 -5.04
N LYS A 90 4.04 -24.21 -5.71
CA LYS A 90 4.92 -24.09 -6.88
C LYS A 90 4.26 -23.30 -8.00
N GLN A 91 3.06 -23.72 -8.43
CA GLN A 91 2.30 -23.07 -9.51
C GLN A 91 2.00 -21.62 -9.16
N ARG A 92 1.63 -21.35 -7.90
CA ARG A 92 1.37 -19.99 -7.41
C ARG A 92 2.61 -19.12 -7.51
N LEU A 93 3.76 -19.62 -7.05
CA LEU A 93 5.02 -18.86 -7.12
C LEU A 93 5.46 -18.63 -8.57
N ASP A 94 5.29 -19.61 -9.47
CA ASP A 94 5.61 -19.45 -10.89
C ASP A 94 4.81 -18.28 -11.50
N ILE A 95 3.51 -18.19 -11.21
CA ILE A 95 2.65 -17.08 -11.66
C ILE A 95 3.00 -15.76 -10.96
N CYS A 96 3.08 -15.79 -9.63
CA CYS A 96 3.31 -14.59 -8.83
C CYS A 96 4.63 -13.93 -9.19
N ASN A 97 5.72 -14.69 -9.25
CA ASN A 97 7.07 -14.18 -9.50
C ASN A 97 7.12 -13.39 -10.81
N GLU A 98 6.50 -13.88 -11.87
CA GLU A 98 6.42 -13.18 -13.15
C GLU A 98 5.56 -11.91 -13.03
N ALA A 99 4.36 -12.04 -12.47
CA ALA A 99 3.40 -10.95 -12.38
C ALA A 99 3.93 -9.77 -11.54
N VAL A 100 4.47 -10.02 -10.34
CA VAL A 100 5.00 -8.95 -9.48
C VAL A 100 6.20 -8.27 -10.10
N THR A 101 7.07 -9.03 -10.79
CA THR A 101 8.22 -8.44 -11.49
C THR A 101 7.76 -7.48 -12.57
N LYS A 102 6.81 -7.91 -13.41
CA LYS A 102 6.29 -7.10 -14.52
C LYS A 102 5.63 -5.82 -14.00
N MET A 103 4.73 -5.95 -13.03
CA MET A 103 4.03 -4.79 -12.45
C MET A 103 5.00 -3.84 -11.75
N ALA A 104 5.98 -4.34 -10.99
CA ALA A 104 6.99 -3.51 -10.34
C ALA A 104 7.84 -2.71 -11.34
N ILE A 105 8.23 -3.34 -12.47
CA ILE A 105 8.96 -2.66 -13.56
C ILE A 105 8.09 -1.54 -14.13
N GLU A 106 6.84 -1.83 -14.49
CA GLU A 106 5.93 -0.83 -15.09
C GLU A 106 5.63 0.35 -14.15
N ALA A 107 5.40 0.07 -12.86
CA ALA A 107 5.18 1.11 -11.85
C ALA A 107 6.42 1.98 -11.67
N SER A 108 7.60 1.35 -11.60
CA SER A 108 8.89 2.04 -11.45
C SER A 108 9.22 2.88 -12.69
N GLN A 109 8.98 2.37 -13.90
CA GLN A 109 9.18 3.13 -15.14
C GLN A 109 8.29 4.38 -15.19
N LYS A 110 7.02 4.26 -14.80
CA LYS A 110 6.12 5.42 -14.69
C LYS A 110 6.60 6.41 -13.62
N CYS A 111 7.06 5.92 -12.48
CA CYS A 111 7.61 6.74 -11.40
C CYS A 111 8.86 7.51 -11.86
N ILE A 112 9.81 6.84 -12.52
CA ILE A 112 11.04 7.43 -13.07
C ILE A 112 10.70 8.46 -14.15
N LYS A 113 9.74 8.15 -15.03
CA LYS A 113 9.26 9.09 -16.04
C LYS A 113 8.67 10.36 -15.40
N ASN A 114 7.88 10.21 -14.34
CA ASN A 114 7.30 11.32 -13.60
C ASN A 114 8.36 12.13 -12.82
N TRP A 115 9.42 11.47 -12.36
CA TRP A 115 10.57 12.11 -11.71
C TRP A 115 11.39 12.96 -12.68
N GLY A 116 11.51 12.52 -13.95
CA GLY A 116 12.11 13.32 -15.01
C GLY A 116 13.64 13.35 -15.03
N ARG A 117 14.31 12.51 -14.23
CA ARG A 117 15.78 12.36 -14.21
C ARG A 117 16.25 11.02 -14.80
N PRO A 118 17.52 10.92 -15.23
CA PRO A 118 18.10 9.68 -15.73
C PRO A 118 18.01 8.55 -14.72
N ILE A 119 17.72 7.35 -15.20
CA ILE A 119 17.67 6.14 -14.36
C ILE A 119 19.03 5.82 -13.68
N SER A 120 20.14 6.26 -14.29
CA SER A 120 21.49 6.15 -13.73
C SER A 120 21.68 6.89 -12.42
N ASP A 121 20.80 7.85 -12.10
CA ASP A 121 20.86 8.62 -10.86
C ASP A 121 20.28 7.83 -9.67
N ILE A 122 19.63 6.68 -9.90
CA ILE A 122 19.12 5.81 -8.85
C ILE A 122 20.28 5.03 -8.21
N THR A 123 20.50 5.33 -6.93
CA THR A 123 21.58 4.74 -6.12
C THR A 123 21.14 3.53 -5.31
N HIS A 124 19.87 3.50 -4.89
CA HIS A 124 19.33 2.48 -4.01
C HIS A 124 17.96 1.99 -4.51
N LEU A 125 17.65 0.73 -4.23
CA LEU A 125 16.35 0.12 -4.44
C LEU A 125 15.86 -0.50 -3.13
N VAL A 126 14.71 -0.05 -2.64
CA VAL A 126 13.93 -0.74 -1.60
C VAL A 126 12.78 -1.44 -2.30
N TYR A 127 12.70 -2.76 -2.17
CA TYR A 127 11.66 -3.56 -2.78
C TYR A 127 10.83 -4.29 -1.74
N VAL A 128 9.50 -4.24 -1.87
CA VAL A 128 8.55 -4.82 -0.93
C VAL A 128 7.56 -5.71 -1.67
N SER A 129 7.43 -6.95 -1.22
CA SER A 129 6.39 -7.87 -1.70
C SER A 129 6.09 -8.94 -0.66
N SER A 130 4.84 -9.35 -0.58
CA SER A 130 4.38 -10.51 0.21
C SER A 130 3.91 -11.65 -0.70
N SER A 131 4.04 -11.47 -2.02
CA SER A 131 3.50 -12.38 -3.03
C SER A 131 4.55 -13.21 -3.73
N GLU A 132 5.82 -13.13 -3.37
CA GLU A 132 6.89 -13.94 -3.95
C GLU A 132 7.83 -14.54 -2.90
N ALA A 133 8.48 -15.64 -3.28
CA ALA A 133 9.51 -16.30 -2.48
C ALA A 133 10.51 -16.98 -3.43
N ARG A 134 11.66 -16.32 -3.68
CA ARG A 134 12.72 -16.83 -4.57
C ARG A 134 14.08 -16.25 -4.21
N LEU A 135 15.13 -16.98 -4.60
CA LEU A 135 16.52 -16.56 -4.53
C LEU A 135 17.20 -16.84 -5.88
N PRO A 136 17.68 -15.83 -6.63
CA PRO A 136 17.72 -14.40 -6.30
C PRO A 136 16.33 -13.75 -6.09
N GLY A 137 16.29 -12.71 -5.26
CA GLY A 137 15.05 -12.00 -4.92
C GLY A 137 14.52 -11.10 -6.04
N GLY A 138 13.27 -10.69 -5.90
CA GLY A 138 12.56 -9.82 -6.84
C GLY A 138 13.20 -8.45 -7.00
N ASP A 139 13.93 -7.97 -6.00
CA ASP A 139 14.78 -6.79 -6.08
C ASP A 139 15.85 -6.90 -7.18
N LEU A 140 16.47 -8.07 -7.37
CA LEU A 140 17.42 -8.28 -8.46
C LEU A 140 16.74 -8.28 -9.81
N HIS A 141 15.62 -8.98 -9.90
CA HIS A 141 14.84 -9.08 -11.14
C HIS A 141 14.33 -7.70 -11.57
N LEU A 142 13.85 -6.90 -10.62
CA LEU A 142 13.44 -5.52 -10.84
C LEU A 142 14.62 -4.64 -11.27
N ALA A 143 15.74 -4.67 -10.53
CA ALA A 143 16.92 -3.87 -10.86
C ALA A 143 17.44 -4.19 -12.27
N ARG A 144 17.53 -5.47 -12.63
CA ARG A 144 17.93 -5.91 -13.98
C ARG A 144 16.91 -5.52 -15.03
N GLY A 145 15.62 -5.69 -14.77
CA GLY A 145 14.55 -5.36 -15.71
C GLY A 145 14.43 -3.87 -16.00
N LEU A 146 14.81 -3.03 -15.03
CA LEU A 146 14.93 -1.59 -15.18
C LEU A 146 16.24 -1.16 -15.85
N GLY A 147 17.29 -1.99 -15.81
CA GLY A 147 18.63 -1.61 -16.24
C GLY A 147 19.32 -0.65 -15.25
N LEU A 148 19.06 -0.83 -13.95
CA LEU A 148 19.79 -0.10 -12.91
C LEU A 148 21.28 -0.44 -12.93
N SER A 149 22.10 0.43 -12.34
CA SER A 149 23.53 0.17 -12.17
C SER A 149 23.76 -1.16 -11.43
N PRO A 150 24.76 -1.98 -11.82
CA PRO A 150 25.19 -3.13 -11.03
C PRO A 150 25.64 -2.77 -9.60
N GLU A 151 25.96 -1.50 -9.34
CA GLU A 151 26.34 -0.96 -8.04
C GLU A 151 25.15 -0.52 -7.18
N THR A 152 23.92 -0.53 -7.72
CA THR A 152 22.72 -0.15 -6.96
C THR A 152 22.59 -1.02 -5.72
N GLN A 153 22.52 -0.37 -4.56
CA GLN A 153 22.35 -1.05 -3.28
C GLN A 153 20.88 -1.43 -3.08
N ARG A 154 20.62 -2.66 -2.65
CA ARG A 154 19.27 -3.24 -2.64
C ARG A 154 18.88 -3.72 -1.25
N VAL A 155 17.65 -3.39 -0.86
CA VAL A 155 17.00 -3.86 0.36
C VAL A 155 15.68 -4.49 -0.02
N THR A 156 15.46 -5.75 0.38
CA THR A 156 14.21 -6.48 0.12
C THR A 156 13.47 -6.73 1.41
N LEU A 157 12.18 -6.41 1.42
CA LEU A 157 11.26 -6.66 2.53
C LEU A 157 10.21 -7.66 2.07
N TYR A 158 10.40 -8.93 2.44
CA TYR A 158 9.44 -9.99 2.19
C TYR A 158 8.43 -10.15 3.33
N PHE A 159 7.19 -10.49 2.98
CA PHE A 159 6.12 -10.87 3.93
C PHE A 159 5.78 -9.81 4.99
N MET A 160 5.90 -8.51 4.65
CA MET A 160 5.48 -7.42 5.53
C MET A 160 3.97 -7.17 5.50
N GLY A 161 3.27 -7.64 4.46
CA GLY A 161 1.85 -7.39 4.25
C GLY A 161 1.52 -5.90 4.09
N CYS A 162 0.33 -5.52 4.56
CA CYS A 162 -0.27 -4.21 4.33
C CYS A 162 0.53 -3.02 4.89
N SER A 163 1.34 -3.22 5.94
CA SER A 163 2.22 -2.16 6.49
C SER A 163 3.47 -1.94 5.64
N GLY A 164 3.81 -2.88 4.75
CA GLY A 164 5.08 -2.91 4.01
C GLY A 164 5.35 -1.66 3.18
N GLY A 165 4.31 -0.99 2.67
CA GLY A 165 4.49 0.25 1.89
C GLY A 165 5.07 1.40 2.73
N VAL A 166 4.57 1.57 3.96
CA VAL A 166 5.06 2.59 4.89
C VAL A 166 6.36 2.14 5.57
N SER A 167 6.52 0.85 5.86
CA SER A 167 7.81 0.28 6.32
C SER A 167 8.94 0.54 5.32
N GLY A 168 8.68 0.29 4.02
CA GLY A 168 9.62 0.56 2.94
C GLY A 168 9.94 2.05 2.83
N LEU A 169 8.93 2.92 3.02
CA LEU A 169 9.11 4.38 2.99
C LEU A 169 9.96 4.87 4.17
N ARG A 170 9.78 4.31 5.37
CA ARG A 170 10.63 4.58 6.54
C ARG A 170 12.09 4.19 6.29
N ILE A 171 12.33 3.03 5.68
CA ILE A 171 13.71 2.61 5.33
C ILE A 171 14.29 3.52 4.24
N ALA A 172 13.52 3.85 3.20
CA ALA A 172 13.96 4.75 2.14
C ALA A 172 14.30 6.15 2.67
N LYS A 173 13.53 6.64 3.67
CA LYS A 173 13.80 7.89 4.39
C LYS A 173 15.19 7.85 5.03
N ASP A 174 15.47 6.83 5.85
CA ASP A 174 16.76 6.73 6.56
C ASP A 174 17.94 6.59 5.59
N ILE A 175 17.77 5.81 4.51
CA ILE A 175 18.79 5.68 3.45
C ILE A 175 19.06 7.04 2.80
N ALA A 176 18.01 7.77 2.42
CA ALA A 176 18.15 9.06 1.75
C ALA A 176 18.86 10.10 2.63
N GLU A 177 18.45 10.20 3.90
CA GLU A 177 19.03 11.18 4.83
C GLU A 177 20.46 10.85 5.24
N ASN A 178 20.81 9.56 5.33
CA ASN A 178 22.14 9.14 5.76
C ASN A 178 23.16 9.07 4.59
N ASN A 179 22.70 9.19 3.34
CA ASN A 179 23.55 9.17 2.16
C ASN A 179 23.25 10.40 1.27
N PRO A 180 23.85 11.58 1.56
CA PRO A 180 23.61 12.79 0.81
C PRO A 180 23.79 12.62 -0.70
N GLY A 181 22.83 13.10 -1.49
CA GLY A 181 22.82 12.96 -2.95
C GLY A 181 22.24 11.64 -3.47
N SER A 182 21.94 10.68 -2.59
CA SER A 182 21.28 9.44 -2.99
C SER A 182 19.86 9.68 -3.50
N ARG A 183 19.44 8.81 -4.42
CA ARG A 183 18.06 8.67 -4.87
C ARG A 183 17.66 7.22 -4.70
N VAL A 184 16.61 7.01 -3.91
CA VAL A 184 16.09 5.71 -3.53
C VAL A 184 14.82 5.45 -4.31
N LEU A 185 14.82 4.41 -5.14
CA LEU A 185 13.59 3.86 -5.70
C LEU A 185 12.97 2.92 -4.67
N LEU A 186 11.78 3.24 -4.18
CA LEU A 186 10.96 2.32 -3.41
C LEU A 186 9.91 1.73 -4.34
N ALA A 187 9.88 0.40 -4.49
CA ALA A 187 8.89 -0.31 -5.27
C ALA A 187 8.16 -1.34 -4.39
N THR A 188 6.85 -1.42 -4.59
CA THR A 188 5.93 -2.37 -3.96
C THR A 188 5.23 -3.13 -5.08
N SER A 189 5.05 -4.44 -4.95
CA SER A 189 4.22 -5.20 -5.90
C SER A 189 3.59 -6.43 -5.25
N GLU A 190 2.28 -6.57 -5.44
CA GLU A 190 1.46 -7.55 -4.74
C GLU A 190 0.45 -8.17 -5.69
N THR A 191 0.22 -9.48 -5.52
CA THR A 191 -0.85 -10.22 -6.19
C THR A 191 -1.52 -11.19 -5.23
N THR A 192 -2.83 -11.36 -5.41
CA THR A 192 -3.70 -12.27 -4.66
C THR A 192 -3.51 -13.74 -5.00
N ILE A 193 -2.80 -14.09 -6.09
CA ILE A 193 -2.60 -15.48 -6.54
C ILE A 193 -2.04 -16.38 -5.45
N ILE A 194 -1.09 -15.88 -4.66
CA ILE A 194 -0.45 -16.68 -3.60
C ILE A 194 -1.45 -17.14 -2.53
N GLY A 195 -2.54 -16.41 -2.33
CA GLY A 195 -3.59 -16.67 -1.34
C GLY A 195 -4.96 -16.97 -1.92
N PHE A 196 -5.09 -17.13 -3.25
CA PHE A 196 -6.34 -17.48 -3.90
C PHE A 196 -6.79 -18.87 -3.45
N LYS A 197 -7.98 -19.01 -2.88
CA LYS A 197 -8.53 -20.29 -2.43
C LYS A 197 -10.01 -20.39 -2.79
N PRO A 198 -10.59 -21.58 -2.94
CA PRO A 198 -12.04 -21.73 -3.06
C PRO A 198 -12.76 -21.31 -1.77
N PRO A 199 -14.05 -20.90 -1.86
CA PRO A 199 -14.87 -20.63 -0.68
C PRO A 199 -15.11 -21.91 0.14
N SER A 200 -15.10 -21.79 1.46
CA SER A 200 -15.31 -22.90 2.39
C SER A 200 -16.16 -22.47 3.59
N ALA A 201 -17.09 -23.34 4.00
CA ALA A 201 -17.94 -23.15 5.18
C ALA A 201 -17.14 -23.16 6.50
N ASP A 202 -16.00 -23.86 6.53
CA ASP A 202 -15.11 -23.92 7.69
C ASP A 202 -14.29 -22.64 7.87
N ARG A 203 -14.11 -21.86 6.80
CA ARG A 203 -13.35 -20.61 6.78
C ARG A 203 -14.15 -19.45 6.19
N PRO A 204 -15.33 -19.14 6.74
CA PRO A 204 -16.25 -18.21 6.09
C PRO A 204 -15.78 -16.75 6.22
N TYR A 205 -14.68 -16.47 6.93
CA TYR A 205 -14.07 -15.15 7.03
C TYR A 205 -13.07 -14.87 5.89
N ASP A 206 -12.57 -15.90 5.20
CA ASP A 206 -11.70 -15.74 4.02
C ASP A 206 -12.40 -14.92 2.90
N LEU A 207 -13.73 -15.01 2.84
CA LEU A 207 -14.57 -14.21 1.93
C LEU A 207 -14.40 -12.70 2.11
N VAL A 208 -13.95 -12.23 3.28
CA VAL A 208 -13.61 -10.81 3.50
C VAL A 208 -12.43 -10.42 2.62
N GLY A 209 -11.40 -11.27 2.55
CA GLY A 209 -10.27 -11.09 1.65
C GLY A 209 -10.69 -11.11 0.18
N VAL A 210 -11.55 -12.05 -0.20
CA VAL A 210 -12.10 -12.15 -1.57
C VAL A 210 -12.87 -10.88 -1.97
N ALA A 211 -13.57 -10.24 -1.04
CA ALA A 211 -14.30 -9.01 -1.32
C ALA A 211 -13.41 -7.75 -1.32
N LEU A 212 -12.21 -7.79 -0.74
CA LEU A 212 -11.35 -6.62 -0.55
C LEU A 212 -10.12 -6.61 -1.46
N PHE A 213 -9.39 -7.72 -1.54
CA PHE A 213 -8.02 -7.69 -2.06
C PHE A 213 -7.95 -7.56 -3.58
N GLY A 214 -7.04 -6.71 -4.05
CA GLY A 214 -6.71 -6.55 -5.46
C GLY A 214 -5.20 -6.62 -5.70
N ASP A 215 -4.81 -6.59 -6.96
CA ASP A 215 -3.43 -6.75 -7.40
C ASP A 215 -2.89 -5.44 -7.97
N GLY A 216 -1.57 -5.25 -7.89
CA GLY A 216 -0.91 -4.11 -8.52
C GLY A 216 0.52 -3.89 -8.06
N ALA A 217 1.02 -2.69 -8.37
CA ALA A 217 2.32 -2.20 -7.94
C ALA A 217 2.29 -0.69 -7.73
N GLY A 218 3.02 -0.23 -6.73
CA GLY A 218 3.29 1.19 -6.48
C GLY A 218 4.79 1.46 -6.43
N ALA A 219 5.23 2.62 -6.88
CA ALA A 219 6.62 3.05 -6.83
C ALA A 219 6.75 4.52 -6.41
N MET A 220 7.85 4.84 -5.73
CA MET A 220 8.18 6.18 -5.25
C MET A 220 9.67 6.46 -5.44
N ILE A 221 10.04 7.70 -5.79
CA ILE A 221 11.42 8.18 -5.69
C ILE A 221 11.56 9.00 -4.41
N ILE A 222 12.53 8.65 -3.58
CA ILE A 222 12.86 9.35 -2.33
C ILE A 222 14.27 9.93 -2.42
N GLY A 223 14.45 11.17 -1.96
CA GLY A 223 15.76 11.81 -1.87
C GLY A 223 15.75 13.03 -0.97
N THR A 224 16.92 13.41 -0.45
CA THR A 224 17.12 14.72 0.19
C THR A 224 17.55 15.76 -0.83
N ASP A 225 17.48 17.01 -0.40
CA ASP A 225 18.01 18.18 -1.10
C ASP A 225 17.61 18.19 -2.59
N PRO A 226 16.30 18.35 -2.88
CA PRO A 226 15.78 18.31 -4.24
C PRO A 226 16.57 19.26 -5.16
N VAL A 227 17.01 18.75 -6.31
CA VAL A 227 17.79 19.50 -7.28
C VAL A 227 16.89 20.53 -7.93
N SER A 228 17.18 21.80 -7.65
CA SER A 228 16.43 22.96 -8.14
C SER A 228 16.18 22.87 -9.66
N LYS A 229 14.94 23.19 -10.07
CA LYS A 229 14.44 23.20 -11.46
C LYS A 229 14.27 21.83 -12.13
N THR A 230 14.83 20.76 -11.58
CA THR A 230 14.68 19.40 -12.12
C THR A 230 13.79 18.52 -11.26
N GLU A 231 13.76 18.76 -9.95
CA GLU A 231 12.98 17.98 -8.99
C GLU A 231 11.99 18.88 -8.27
N SER A 232 10.76 18.39 -8.13
CA SER A 232 9.68 19.06 -7.39
C SER A 232 9.25 18.14 -6.26
N PRO A 233 9.61 18.43 -5.00
CA PRO A 233 9.23 17.58 -3.88
C PRO A 233 7.72 17.62 -3.65
N LEU A 234 7.13 16.45 -3.42
CA LEU A 234 5.69 16.26 -3.20
C LEU A 234 5.37 16.27 -1.71
N PHE A 235 6.12 15.49 -0.94
CA PHE A 235 5.98 15.39 0.50
C PHE A 235 7.37 15.40 1.15
N GLU A 236 7.51 16.08 2.28
CA GLU A 236 8.67 15.94 3.17
C GLU A 236 8.36 14.91 4.26
N LEU A 237 9.28 13.97 4.50
CA LEU A 237 9.16 12.93 5.51
C LEU A 237 9.87 13.41 6.79
N HIS A 238 9.12 13.89 7.78
CA HIS A 238 9.72 14.52 8.95
C HIS A 238 10.18 13.49 10.00
N THR A 239 9.24 12.66 10.48
CA THR A 239 9.47 11.68 11.54
C THR A 239 8.76 10.39 11.20
N ALA A 240 9.45 9.25 11.30
CA ALA A 240 8.86 7.93 11.10
C ALA A 240 8.95 7.13 12.41
N ILE A 241 7.88 6.45 12.79
CA ILE A 241 7.86 5.52 13.92
C ILE A 241 7.15 4.22 13.54
N GLN A 242 7.52 3.15 14.23
CA GLN A 242 6.87 1.86 14.18
C GLN A 242 6.48 1.46 15.61
N ASN A 243 5.30 0.85 15.78
CA ASN A 243 4.86 0.29 17.05
C ASN A 243 4.14 -1.04 16.81
N PHE A 244 4.64 -2.14 17.36
CA PHE A 244 3.88 -3.38 17.42
C PHE A 244 3.00 -3.38 18.68
N LEU A 245 1.80 -3.94 18.56
CA LEU A 245 0.89 -4.09 19.70
C LEU A 245 1.16 -5.44 20.38
N PRO A 246 1.48 -5.49 21.68
CA PRO A 246 1.67 -6.74 22.41
C PRO A 246 0.45 -7.66 22.31
N ASP A 247 0.70 -8.97 22.29
CA ASP A 247 -0.33 -10.03 22.35
C ASP A 247 -1.37 -10.00 21.20
N THR A 248 -0.98 -9.51 20.02
CA THR A 248 -1.88 -9.41 18.85
C THR A 248 -1.42 -10.22 17.63
N GLU A 249 -0.48 -11.16 17.80
CA GLU A 249 0.16 -11.91 16.71
C GLU A 249 -0.84 -12.76 15.91
N LYS A 250 -1.95 -13.16 16.54
CA LYS A 250 -3.01 -13.99 15.93
C LYS A 250 -4.12 -13.19 15.26
N ILE A 251 -4.08 -11.85 15.34
CA ILE A 251 -5.13 -10.99 14.77
C ILE A 251 -5.02 -10.91 13.25
N ILE A 252 -3.79 -10.81 12.75
CA ILE A 252 -3.44 -11.00 11.36
C ILE A 252 -2.30 -12.02 11.32
N ASP A 253 -2.63 -13.28 11.00
CA ASP A 253 -1.67 -14.39 10.92
C ASP A 253 -1.60 -14.89 9.48
N GLY A 254 -0.43 -14.76 8.85
CA GLY A 254 -0.16 -15.20 7.49
C GLY A 254 0.91 -16.29 7.48
N ARG A 255 0.61 -17.46 6.92
CA ARG A 255 1.54 -18.60 6.87
C ARG A 255 1.67 -19.17 5.47
N LEU A 256 2.90 -19.35 5.02
CA LEU A 256 3.16 -20.08 3.78
C LEU A 256 3.00 -21.58 4.05
N THR A 257 2.20 -22.24 3.21
CA THR A 257 1.88 -23.67 3.27
C THR A 257 2.05 -24.27 1.89
N GLU A 258 1.91 -25.60 1.78
CA GLU A 258 1.94 -26.28 0.48
C GLU A 258 0.81 -25.80 -0.45
N GLU A 259 -0.31 -25.31 0.10
CA GLU A 259 -1.44 -24.76 -0.65
C GLU A 259 -1.28 -23.26 -1.03
N GLY A 260 -0.14 -22.64 -0.73
CA GLY A 260 0.05 -21.19 -0.82
C GLY A 260 -0.02 -20.50 0.54
N ILE A 261 -0.26 -19.18 0.57
CA ILE A 261 -0.39 -18.44 1.82
C ILE A 261 -1.80 -18.64 2.42
N SER A 262 -1.85 -19.05 3.68
CA SER A 262 -3.06 -19.03 4.50
C SER A 262 -3.07 -17.74 5.31
N PHE A 263 -4.08 -16.91 5.11
CA PHE A 263 -4.24 -15.64 5.82
C PHE A 263 -5.46 -15.70 6.73
N LYS A 264 -5.25 -15.48 8.03
CA LYS A 264 -6.32 -15.35 9.00
C LYS A 264 -6.45 -13.89 9.41
N LEU A 265 -7.64 -13.36 9.23
CA LEU A 265 -8.03 -12.03 9.69
C LEU A 265 -9.04 -12.17 10.82
N ALA A 266 -8.73 -11.63 11.99
CA ALA A 266 -9.64 -11.65 13.13
C ALA A 266 -10.69 -10.53 13.01
N ARG A 267 -11.91 -10.79 13.49
CA ARG A 267 -13.04 -9.85 13.40
C ARG A 267 -12.79 -8.59 14.23
N GLU A 268 -11.96 -8.71 15.27
CA GLU A 268 -11.65 -7.68 16.24
C GLU A 268 -10.65 -6.64 15.71
N LEU A 269 -10.01 -6.87 14.55
CA LEU A 269 -8.97 -5.98 14.01
C LEU A 269 -9.38 -4.49 13.99
N PRO A 270 -10.58 -4.09 13.49
CA PRO A 270 -10.94 -2.68 13.46
C PRO A 270 -11.07 -2.06 14.87
N HIS A 271 -11.44 -2.85 15.88
CA HIS A 271 -11.53 -2.39 17.27
C HIS A 271 -10.14 -2.23 17.89
N ILE A 272 -9.24 -3.18 17.63
CA ILE A 272 -7.84 -3.08 18.10
C ILE A 272 -7.18 -1.82 17.53
N ILE A 273 -7.44 -1.50 16.25
CA ILE A 273 -6.95 -0.24 15.67
C ILE A 273 -7.62 0.96 16.34
N GLU A 274 -8.94 0.96 16.50
CA GLU A 274 -9.71 2.03 17.19
C GLU A 274 -9.14 2.34 18.58
N ASP A 275 -8.82 1.33 19.37
CA ASP A 275 -8.37 1.48 20.76
C ASP A 275 -6.95 2.04 20.88
N ASN A 276 -6.11 1.88 19.85
CA ASN A 276 -4.68 2.20 19.92
C ASN A 276 -4.25 3.39 19.03
N ILE A 277 -5.09 3.80 18.06
CA ILE A 277 -4.71 4.79 17.06
C ILE A 277 -4.41 6.17 17.63
N GLU A 278 -5.18 6.61 18.62
CA GLU A 278 -5.03 7.94 19.22
C GLU A 278 -3.65 8.11 19.88
N GLY A 279 -3.26 7.14 20.72
CA GLY A 279 -1.94 7.16 21.37
C GLY A 279 -0.78 7.06 20.37
N PHE A 280 -0.99 6.38 19.24
CA PHE A 280 0.00 6.31 18.17
C PHE A 280 0.15 7.66 17.44
N CYS A 281 -0.96 8.31 17.07
CA CYS A 281 -0.96 9.63 16.45
C CYS A 281 -0.33 10.69 17.36
N GLN A 282 -0.65 10.68 18.66
CA GLN A 282 -0.07 11.60 19.64
C GLN A 282 1.46 11.49 19.72
N LYS A 283 2.02 10.27 19.66
CA LYS A 283 3.48 10.06 19.65
C LYS A 283 4.13 10.66 18.40
N LEU A 284 3.53 10.48 17.23
CA LEU A 284 4.03 11.06 15.97
C LEU A 284 3.96 12.59 15.99
N MET A 285 2.81 13.13 16.38
CA MET A 285 2.51 14.56 16.35
C MET A 285 3.26 15.36 17.41
N GLY A 286 3.49 14.76 18.59
CA GLY A 286 4.19 15.42 19.69
C GLY A 286 5.60 15.89 19.34
N VAL A 287 6.27 15.25 18.38
CA VAL A 287 7.61 15.64 17.90
C VAL A 287 7.61 17.01 17.22
N ALA A 288 6.47 17.43 16.63
CA ALA A 288 6.28 18.74 16.02
C ALA A 288 5.45 19.70 16.89
N GLY A 289 5.16 19.34 18.14
CA GLY A 289 4.32 20.13 19.04
C GLY A 289 2.84 20.20 18.63
N LEU A 290 2.38 19.29 17.77
CA LEU A 290 1.00 19.19 17.31
C LEU A 290 0.15 18.40 18.33
N THR A 291 -1.13 18.75 18.43
CA THR A 291 -2.07 18.16 19.41
C THR A 291 -3.29 17.55 18.72
N ASP A 292 -4.09 16.79 19.46
CA ASP A 292 -5.39 16.25 19.02
C ASP A 292 -6.32 17.31 18.41
N LYS A 293 -6.27 18.55 18.91
CA LYS A 293 -7.01 19.71 18.38
C LYS A 293 -6.63 20.07 16.93
N ASP A 294 -5.51 19.55 16.43
CA ASP A 294 -5.02 19.80 15.09
C ASP A 294 -5.39 18.69 14.10
N TYR A 295 -6.02 17.58 14.52
CA TYR A 295 -6.36 16.46 13.63
C TYR A 295 -7.10 16.90 12.35
N ASN A 296 -8.04 17.82 12.48
CA ASN A 296 -8.80 18.36 11.34
C ASN A 296 -8.08 19.45 10.54
N LYS A 297 -6.87 19.85 10.95
CA LYS A 297 -5.95 20.70 10.17
C LYS A 297 -4.90 19.86 9.43
N LEU A 298 -4.80 18.57 9.74
CA LEU A 298 -3.86 17.66 9.10
C LEU A 298 -4.44 17.06 7.82
N PHE A 299 -3.56 16.62 6.92
CA PHE A 299 -3.91 15.62 5.90
C PHE A 299 -3.74 14.19 6.44
N TRP A 300 -4.49 13.24 5.88
CA TRP A 300 -4.49 11.83 6.34
C TRP A 300 -4.38 10.86 5.17
N ALA A 301 -3.18 10.30 4.98
CA ALA A 301 -2.92 9.24 4.01
C ALA A 301 -2.91 7.90 4.75
N VAL A 302 -4.05 7.20 4.78
CA VAL A 302 -4.21 5.97 5.58
C VAL A 302 -4.37 4.78 4.64
N HIS A 303 -3.56 3.73 4.83
CA HIS A 303 -3.76 2.46 4.14
C HIS A 303 -5.18 1.95 4.42
N PRO A 304 -6.02 1.79 3.38
CA PRO A 304 -7.41 1.43 3.58
C PRO A 304 -7.55 -0.10 3.60
N GLY A 305 -7.20 -0.73 4.72
CA GLY A 305 -7.29 -2.19 4.86
C GLY A 305 -8.72 -2.73 4.64
N GLY A 306 -9.71 -1.89 4.91
CA GLY A 306 -11.12 -2.06 4.60
C GLY A 306 -11.92 -0.85 5.13
N PRO A 307 -13.19 -0.68 4.76
CA PRO A 307 -13.95 0.52 5.14
C PRO A 307 -14.19 0.60 6.65
N ALA A 308 -14.25 -0.55 7.33
CA ALA A 308 -14.42 -0.61 8.79
C ALA A 308 -13.28 0.07 9.54
N ILE A 309 -12.03 -0.06 9.07
CA ILE A 309 -10.86 0.58 9.69
C ILE A 309 -10.97 2.10 9.56
N LEU A 310 -11.24 2.60 8.35
CA LEU A 310 -11.38 4.03 8.09
C LEU A 310 -12.53 4.64 8.92
N ASN A 311 -13.69 3.99 8.96
CA ASN A 311 -14.85 4.46 9.72
C ASN A 311 -14.58 4.52 11.23
N ARG A 312 -13.85 3.54 11.76
CA ARG A 312 -13.48 3.47 13.18
C ARG A 312 -12.48 4.57 13.54
N MET A 313 -11.48 4.80 12.70
CA MET A 313 -10.52 5.88 12.87
C MET A 313 -11.17 7.25 12.80
N GLU A 314 -12.01 7.50 11.78
CA GLU A 314 -12.77 8.75 11.62
C GLU A 314 -13.57 9.06 12.88
N LYS A 315 -14.31 8.07 13.38
CA LYS A 315 -15.09 8.22 14.60
C LYS A 315 -14.23 8.45 15.84
N ARG A 316 -13.16 7.65 16.02
CA ARG A 316 -12.32 7.70 17.22
C ARG A 316 -11.60 9.04 17.36
N LEU A 317 -11.12 9.58 16.24
CA LEU A 317 -10.31 10.79 16.19
C LEU A 317 -11.16 12.04 15.87
N ASP A 318 -12.49 11.91 15.79
CA ASP A 318 -13.44 12.97 15.42
C ASP A 318 -13.02 13.72 14.15
N LEU A 319 -12.62 12.96 13.13
CA LEU A 319 -12.20 13.53 11.84
C LEU A 319 -13.42 13.96 11.04
N PHE A 320 -13.30 15.08 10.33
CA PHE A 320 -14.26 15.44 9.30
C PHE A 320 -14.23 14.39 8.18
N PRO A 321 -15.39 14.02 7.59
CA PRO A 321 -15.49 12.93 6.63
C PRO A 321 -14.51 13.06 5.45
N GLU A 322 -14.25 14.28 5.00
CA GLU A 322 -13.37 14.58 3.88
C GLU A 322 -11.89 14.21 4.13
N LYS A 323 -11.47 14.07 5.40
CA LYS A 323 -10.07 13.80 5.75
C LYS A 323 -9.58 12.46 5.23
N LEU A 324 -10.48 11.49 5.06
CA LEU A 324 -10.14 10.16 4.56
C LEU A 324 -10.57 9.93 3.10
N ASN A 325 -10.94 10.99 2.35
CA ASN A 325 -11.42 10.87 0.96
C ASN A 325 -10.43 10.14 0.05
N ALA A 326 -9.16 10.56 0.02
CA ALA A 326 -8.12 9.89 -0.77
C ALA A 326 -8.00 8.39 -0.43
N SER A 327 -8.08 8.05 0.85
CA SER A 327 -8.01 6.66 1.34
C SER A 327 -9.23 5.83 0.90
N ARG A 328 -10.43 6.42 1.03
CA ARG A 328 -11.69 5.80 0.60
C ARG A 328 -11.74 5.63 -0.92
N ARG A 329 -11.25 6.62 -1.68
CA ARG A 329 -11.19 6.59 -3.14
C ARG A 329 -10.23 5.51 -3.65
N ALA A 330 -9.04 5.38 -3.04
CA ALA A 330 -8.11 4.30 -3.36
C ALA A 330 -8.74 2.91 -3.14
N LEU A 331 -9.44 2.71 -2.02
CA LEU A 331 -10.17 1.47 -1.76
C LEU A 331 -11.30 1.23 -2.77
N MET A 332 -12.05 2.26 -3.09
CA MET A 332 -13.17 2.18 -4.04
C MET A 332 -12.68 1.77 -5.43
N ASP A 333 -11.58 2.35 -5.91
CA ASP A 333 -11.13 2.17 -7.29
C ASP A 333 -10.21 0.95 -7.50
N TYR A 334 -9.50 0.53 -6.45
CA TYR A 334 -8.46 -0.51 -6.57
C TYR A 334 -8.63 -1.69 -5.59
N GLY A 335 -9.56 -1.60 -4.63
CA GLY A 335 -9.58 -2.51 -3.49
C GLY A 335 -8.38 -2.33 -2.56
N ASN A 336 -8.15 -3.32 -1.71
CA ASN A 336 -6.95 -3.42 -0.89
C ASN A 336 -5.85 -4.14 -1.68
N ALA A 337 -4.90 -3.38 -2.22
CA ALA A 337 -3.73 -3.91 -2.93
C ALA A 337 -2.49 -4.04 -2.02
N SER A 338 -2.71 -4.39 -0.74
CA SER A 338 -1.68 -4.57 0.29
C SER A 338 -0.74 -3.35 0.37
N SER A 339 0.57 -3.55 0.34
CA SER A 339 1.59 -2.50 0.48
C SER A 339 1.49 -1.41 -0.59
N ASN A 340 0.94 -1.72 -1.76
CA ASN A 340 0.85 -0.77 -2.87
C ASN A 340 -0.13 0.37 -2.59
N THR A 341 -1.17 0.11 -1.79
CA THR A 341 -2.32 1.03 -1.70
C THR A 341 -1.94 2.38 -1.14
N ILE A 342 -0.91 2.47 -0.28
CA ILE A 342 -0.47 3.77 0.23
C ILE A 342 0.03 4.70 -0.88
N VAL A 343 0.63 4.15 -1.94
CA VAL A 343 1.06 4.94 -3.11
C VAL A 343 -0.15 5.53 -3.83
N TYR A 344 -1.23 4.76 -3.95
CA TYR A 344 -2.47 5.21 -4.59
C TYR A 344 -3.17 6.30 -3.77
N VAL A 345 -3.14 6.17 -2.43
CA VAL A 345 -3.66 7.19 -1.51
C VAL A 345 -2.89 8.50 -1.66
N LEU A 346 -1.56 8.44 -1.67
CA LEU A 346 -0.70 9.62 -1.82
C LEU A 346 -0.93 10.32 -3.17
N GLU A 347 -1.14 9.56 -4.24
CA GLU A 347 -1.45 10.12 -5.55
C GLU A 347 -2.80 10.86 -5.56
N TYR A 348 -3.86 10.26 -5.00
CA TYR A 348 -5.15 10.95 -4.86
C TYR A 348 -5.07 12.18 -3.97
N MET A 349 -4.23 12.15 -2.94
CA MET A 349 -4.00 13.32 -2.09
C MET A 349 -3.32 14.47 -2.86
N ILE A 350 -2.39 14.17 -3.77
CA ILE A 350 -1.80 15.20 -4.65
C ILE A 350 -2.86 15.75 -5.59
N GLU A 351 -3.69 14.90 -6.20
CA GLU A 351 -4.80 15.34 -7.07
C GLU A 351 -5.76 16.29 -6.34
N GLU A 352 -6.12 15.98 -5.09
CA GLU A 352 -7.00 16.81 -4.26
C GLU A 352 -6.31 18.12 -3.87
N SER A 353 -5.04 18.07 -3.46
CA SER A 353 -4.25 19.26 -3.09
C SER A 353 -4.12 20.26 -4.23
N LEU A 354 -3.91 19.77 -5.45
CA LEU A 354 -3.82 20.62 -6.65
C LEU A 354 -5.14 21.33 -6.99
N LYS A 355 -6.29 20.74 -6.65
CA LYS A 355 -7.61 21.37 -6.81
C LYS A 355 -7.89 22.40 -5.72
N MET A 356 -7.46 22.13 -4.49
CA MET A 356 -7.69 23.01 -3.32
C MET A 356 -6.77 24.24 -3.26
N LYS A 357 -5.77 24.35 -4.14
CA LYS A 357 -4.93 25.57 -4.26
C LYS A 357 -5.73 26.86 -4.47
N GLU A 358 -6.96 26.74 -4.97
CA GLU A 358 -7.86 27.86 -5.19
C GLU A 358 -8.55 28.35 -3.90
N GLU A 359 -8.53 27.56 -2.81
CA GLU A 359 -9.33 27.78 -1.60
C GLU A 359 -8.52 28.18 -0.34
N ASN A 360 -7.18 28.36 -0.43
CA ASN A 360 -6.30 28.75 0.69
C ASN A 360 -6.37 27.85 1.94
N VAL A 361 -6.72 26.55 1.80
CA VAL A 361 -6.72 25.61 2.92
C VAL A 361 -5.30 25.12 3.19
N ASN A 362 -4.73 25.50 4.34
CA ASN A 362 -3.36 25.12 4.72
C ASN A 362 -3.33 23.80 5.52
N ASN A 363 -3.32 22.66 4.82
CA ASN A 363 -3.04 21.34 5.42
C ASN A 363 -1.55 20.98 5.21
N GLU A 364 -0.64 21.81 5.72
CA GLU A 364 0.81 21.60 5.55
C GLU A 364 1.26 20.30 6.21
N TRP A 365 0.83 20.01 7.43
CA TRP A 365 1.21 18.80 8.15
C TRP A 365 0.21 17.65 7.95
N GLY A 366 0.68 16.43 8.10
CA GLY A 366 -0.20 15.27 8.07
C GLY A 366 0.48 13.95 8.36
N LEU A 367 -0.34 12.89 8.35
CA LEU A 367 0.06 11.56 8.76
C LEU A 367 -0.09 10.58 7.60
N ILE A 368 0.96 9.80 7.34
CA ILE A 368 0.98 8.66 6.43
C ILE A 368 1.00 7.40 7.30
N LEU A 369 -0.07 6.60 7.28
CA LEU A 369 -0.28 5.50 8.22
C LEU A 369 -0.56 4.19 7.50
N ALA A 370 -0.01 3.09 8.02
CA ALA A 370 -0.41 1.74 7.62
C ALA A 370 -0.39 0.75 8.78
N PHE A 371 -1.19 -0.31 8.63
CA PHE A 371 -1.36 -1.36 9.63
C PHE A 371 -1.13 -2.71 8.97
N GLY A 372 -0.44 -3.61 9.65
CA GLY A 372 -0.08 -4.92 9.12
C GLY A 372 -0.04 -6.02 10.17
N PRO A 373 0.44 -7.24 9.81
CA PRO A 373 0.61 -8.36 10.72
C PRO A 373 1.37 -7.97 12.00
N GLY A 374 0.97 -8.53 13.15
CA GLY A 374 1.63 -8.27 14.42
C GLY A 374 0.71 -7.99 15.61
N ILE A 375 -0.27 -7.07 15.59
CA ILE A 375 -0.53 -5.97 14.65
C ILE A 375 0.55 -4.91 14.78
N THR A 376 1.11 -4.53 13.63
CA THR A 376 2.15 -3.49 13.54
C THR A 376 1.57 -2.22 12.97
N PHE A 377 1.83 -1.10 13.64
CA PHE A 377 1.51 0.24 13.18
C PHE A 377 2.78 0.86 12.62
N GLU A 378 2.70 1.36 11.40
CA GLU A 378 3.73 2.16 10.75
C GLU A 378 3.18 3.55 10.50
N GLY A 379 3.96 4.58 10.79
CA GLY A 379 3.50 5.95 10.62
C GLY A 379 4.61 6.93 10.37
N ILE A 380 4.30 7.92 9.52
CA ILE A 380 5.19 9.03 9.20
C ILE A 380 4.43 10.33 9.37
N LEU A 381 4.97 11.22 10.20
CA LEU A 381 4.62 12.64 10.20
C LEU A 381 5.30 13.27 9.00
N ALA A 382 4.51 13.89 8.14
CA ALA A 382 4.97 14.45 6.87
C ALA A 382 4.44 15.86 6.66
N ARG A 383 5.10 16.60 5.78
CA ARG A 383 4.60 17.87 5.24
C ARG A 383 4.19 17.69 3.78
N ASN A 384 3.05 18.24 3.40
CA ASN A 384 2.60 18.34 2.03
C ASN A 384 3.22 19.59 1.41
N LEU A 385 4.11 19.40 0.42
CA LEU A 385 4.78 20.48 -0.29
C LEU A 385 4.07 20.82 -1.61
N THR A 386 2.97 20.12 -1.92
CA THR A 386 2.19 20.37 -3.13
C THR A 386 1.14 21.45 -2.98
N VAL A 387 0.75 21.85 -1.76
CA VAL A 387 -0.26 22.90 -1.48
C VAL A 387 0.28 24.32 -1.68
#